data_AF-A0A8H5PUC2-F1
#
_entry.id   AF-A0A8H5PUC2-F1
#
_cell.length_a   1.000
_cell.length_b   1.000
_cell.length_c   1.000
_cell.angle_alpha   90.00
_cell.angle_beta   90.00
_cell.angle_gamma   90.00
#
_symmetry.space_group_name_H-M   'P 1'
#
loop_
_entity.id
_entity.type
_entity.pdbx_description
1 polymer ?
#
loop_
_entity_poly.entity_id
_entity_poly.type
_entity_poly.pdbx_seq_one_letter_code
_entity_poly.pdbx_strand_id
1 'polypeptide(L)'
;MDTAQDLPIFNHFAADFKQVGPRRAHMEQYFRALGLWSTDQVEEIRAYRVEDRCIKLREKKNKKVSQLYFEYVVDYGVWISLLGAGNLSETDHPWPHPASAKPDRKDFSGGISRSYRDWLLRNGPLPKSKGESSKAPKSEASAKDTATPGPQSQPAVVAETSQKTRAPTKETVTRYDPSIPFALQAKRAAAANAARQSS
;
A
#
# COMPACT_ATOMS: atom_id res chain seq x y z
N MET A 1 -30.43 7.25 -26.37
CA MET A 1 -30.13 5.85 -26.03
C MET A 1 -28.67 5.81 -25.65
N ASP A 2 -28.39 5.95 -24.36
CA ASP A 2 -27.02 5.93 -23.85
C ASP A 2 -26.51 4.50 -23.93
N THR A 3 -25.44 4.32 -24.70
CA THR A 3 -24.71 3.06 -24.76
C THR A 3 -24.11 2.83 -23.38
N ALA A 4 -24.50 1.74 -22.74
CA ALA A 4 -23.82 1.24 -21.55
C ALA A 4 -22.35 1.07 -21.93
N GLN A 5 -21.49 1.99 -21.47
CA GLN A 5 -20.06 1.84 -21.61
C GLN A 5 -19.68 0.54 -20.93
N ASP A 6 -19.21 -0.40 -21.74
CA ASP A 6 -18.69 -1.69 -21.31
C ASP A 6 -17.48 -1.41 -20.40
N LEU A 7 -17.70 -1.32 -19.09
CA LEU A 7 -16.66 -1.03 -18.12
C LEU A 7 -15.58 -2.12 -18.26
N PRO A 8 -14.28 -1.76 -18.31
CA PRO A 8 -13.24 -2.74 -18.50
C PRO A 8 -13.23 -3.77 -17.37
N ILE A 9 -13.07 -5.04 -17.75
CA ILE A 9 -13.05 -6.17 -16.84
C ILE A 9 -11.78 -6.08 -15.98
N PHE A 10 -11.94 -5.77 -14.69
CA PHE A 10 -10.82 -5.67 -13.76
C PHE A 10 -10.53 -7.02 -13.10
N ASN A 11 -9.43 -7.66 -13.49
CA ASN A 11 -8.94 -8.85 -12.81
C ASN A 11 -8.23 -8.46 -11.49
N HIS A 12 -9.01 -8.43 -10.41
CA HIS A 12 -8.53 -8.20 -9.05
C HIS A 12 -7.69 -9.36 -8.47
N PHE A 13 -7.39 -10.41 -9.25
CA PHE A 13 -6.51 -11.52 -8.82
C PHE A 13 -5.12 -11.46 -9.46
N ALA A 14 -4.91 -10.59 -10.46
CA ALA A 14 -3.65 -10.53 -11.19
C ALA A 14 -2.53 -9.78 -10.44
N ALA A 15 -2.87 -8.89 -9.50
CA ALA A 15 -1.87 -8.12 -8.77
C ALA A 15 -1.50 -8.78 -7.44
N ASP A 16 -0.21 -8.76 -7.09
CA ASP A 16 0.23 -9.07 -5.73
C ASP A 16 -0.01 -7.87 -4.82
N PHE A 17 -1.18 -7.83 -4.22
CA PHE A 17 -1.65 -6.72 -3.42
C PHE A 17 -1.01 -6.59 -2.04
N LYS A 18 -0.23 -7.59 -1.62
CA LYS A 18 0.65 -7.47 -0.44
C LYS A 18 1.82 -6.54 -0.73
N GLN A 19 2.15 -6.36 -2.00
CA GLN A 19 3.19 -5.45 -2.45
C GLN A 19 2.63 -4.08 -2.84
N VAL A 20 3.44 -3.04 -2.64
CA VAL A 20 3.03 -1.65 -2.89
C VAL A 20 2.83 -1.37 -4.38
N GLY A 21 3.78 -1.80 -5.22
CA GLY A 21 3.76 -1.54 -6.66
C GLY A 21 2.52 -2.09 -7.36
N PRO A 22 2.26 -3.42 -7.30
CA PRO A 22 1.10 -4.02 -7.95
C PRO A 22 -0.23 -3.45 -7.47
N ARG A 23 -0.35 -3.14 -6.17
CA ARG A 23 -1.56 -2.51 -5.61
C ARG A 23 -1.83 -1.13 -6.21
N ARG A 24 -0.82 -0.29 -6.32
CA ARG A 24 -0.97 1.05 -6.89
C ARG A 24 -1.21 1.00 -8.40
N ALA A 25 -0.57 0.09 -9.12
CA ALA A 25 -0.81 -0.13 -10.54
C ALA A 25 -2.27 -0.54 -10.81
N HIS A 26 -2.82 -1.40 -9.96
CA HIS A 26 -4.23 -1.77 -10.05
C HIS A 26 -5.17 -0.60 -9.78
N MET A 27 -4.91 0.19 -8.71
CA MET A 27 -5.70 1.40 -8.44
C MET A 27 -5.70 2.35 -9.63
N GLU A 28 -4.53 2.57 -10.23
CA GLU A 28 -4.39 3.41 -11.42
C GLU A 28 -5.27 2.92 -12.57
N GLN A 29 -5.15 1.64 -12.93
CA GLN A 29 -5.95 1.07 -14.01
C GLN A 29 -7.46 1.18 -13.72
N TYR A 30 -7.86 0.87 -12.47
CA TYR A 30 -9.25 0.91 -12.03
C TYR A 30 -9.87 2.29 -12.17
N PHE A 31 -9.26 3.30 -11.55
CA PHE A 31 -9.79 4.66 -11.55
C PHE A 31 -9.61 5.36 -12.90
N ARG A 32 -8.61 4.98 -13.73
CA ARG A 32 -8.50 5.49 -15.10
C ARG A 32 -9.70 5.09 -15.94
N ALA A 33 -10.19 3.85 -15.81
CA ALA A 33 -11.36 3.42 -16.55
C ALA A 33 -12.66 4.08 -16.09
N LEU A 34 -12.75 4.46 -14.82
CA LEU A 34 -13.87 5.22 -14.30
C LEU A 34 -13.79 6.71 -14.66
N GLY A 35 -12.72 7.16 -15.33
CA GLY A 35 -12.49 8.57 -15.64
C GLY A 35 -12.14 9.41 -14.40
N LEU A 36 -11.76 8.78 -13.28
CA LEU A 36 -11.51 9.42 -11.98
C LEU A 36 -10.02 9.56 -11.66
N TRP A 37 -9.13 9.17 -12.57
CA TRP A 37 -7.69 9.23 -12.34
C TRP A 37 -7.08 10.51 -12.89
N SER A 38 -6.60 11.36 -11.99
CA SER A 38 -5.66 12.44 -12.27
C SER A 38 -4.40 12.22 -11.44
N THR A 39 -3.22 12.20 -12.09
CA THR A 39 -1.95 11.97 -11.40
C THR A 39 -1.73 12.99 -10.28
N ASP A 40 -1.92 14.27 -10.59
CA ASP A 40 -1.70 15.37 -9.63
C ASP A 40 -2.65 15.25 -8.43
N GLN A 41 -3.92 14.96 -8.70
CA GLN A 41 -4.92 14.77 -7.65
C GLN A 41 -4.58 13.56 -6.76
N VAL A 42 -4.13 12.45 -7.35
CA VAL A 42 -3.74 11.25 -6.60
C VAL A 42 -2.51 11.51 -5.75
N GLU A 43 -1.54 12.27 -6.25
CA GLU A 43 -0.35 12.67 -5.49
C GLU A 43 -0.72 13.57 -4.31
N GLU A 44 -1.59 14.56 -4.51
CA GLU A 44 -2.08 15.44 -3.45
C GLU A 44 -2.84 14.66 -2.37
N ILE A 45 -3.81 13.82 -2.78
CA ILE A 45 -4.55 12.95 -1.85
C ILE A 45 -3.58 12.07 -1.08
N ARG A 46 -2.58 11.48 -1.75
CA ARG A 46 -1.59 10.62 -1.12
C ARG A 46 -0.75 11.38 -0.09
N ALA A 47 -0.28 12.58 -0.42
CA ALA A 47 0.49 13.42 0.51
C ALA A 47 -0.34 13.73 1.75
N TYR A 48 -1.60 14.13 1.57
CA TYR A 48 -2.54 14.34 2.67
C TYR A 48 -2.75 13.07 3.51
N ARG A 49 -2.96 11.91 2.87
CA ARG A 49 -3.17 10.62 3.58
C ARG A 49 -1.93 10.18 4.35
N VAL A 50 -0.73 10.45 3.84
CA VAL A 50 0.53 10.22 4.57
C VAL A 50 0.59 11.09 5.81
N GLU A 51 0.32 12.39 5.68
CA GLU A 51 0.34 13.35 6.79
C GLU A 51 -0.67 12.98 7.89
N ASP A 52 -1.95 12.80 7.51
CA ASP A 52 -3.03 12.36 8.40
C ASP A 52 -2.67 11.06 9.13
N ARG A 53 -2.04 10.12 8.41
CA ARG A 53 -1.64 8.85 9.00
C ARG A 53 -0.52 9.01 10.03
N CYS A 54 0.46 9.85 9.73
CA CYS A 54 1.56 10.16 10.65
C CYS A 54 1.04 10.82 11.94
N ILE A 55 0.14 11.80 11.83
CA ILE A 55 -0.51 12.46 12.97
C ILE A 55 -1.21 11.42 13.86
N LYS A 56 -2.07 10.58 13.28
CA LYS A 56 -2.79 9.52 14.00
C LYS A 56 -1.87 8.50 14.68
N LEU A 57 -0.72 8.19 14.06
CA LEU A 57 0.26 7.29 14.66
C LEU A 57 0.99 7.93 15.84
N ARG A 58 1.31 9.22 15.75
CA ARG A 58 1.93 10.01 16.82
C ARG A 58 1.00 10.14 18.02
N GLU A 59 -0.27 10.49 17.80
CA GLU A 59 -1.29 10.60 18.85
C GLU A 59 -1.44 9.29 19.63
N LYS A 60 -1.39 8.15 18.92
CA LYS A 60 -1.39 6.81 19.50
C LYS A 60 -0.05 6.37 20.09
N LYS A 61 0.91 7.28 20.21
CA LYS A 61 2.26 7.07 20.75
C LYS A 61 3.04 5.92 20.09
N ASN A 62 2.78 5.64 18.81
CA ASN A 62 3.51 4.60 18.08
C ASN A 62 4.90 5.11 17.70
N LYS A 63 5.95 4.41 18.13
CA LYS A 63 7.33 4.76 17.76
C LYS A 63 7.77 4.19 16.41
N LYS A 64 7.16 3.07 16.01
CA LYS A 64 7.49 2.31 14.81
C LYS A 64 6.20 1.74 14.21
N VAL A 65 6.19 1.60 12.89
CA VAL A 65 5.11 0.99 12.13
C VAL A 65 5.71 0.26 10.93
N SER A 66 5.16 -0.90 10.59
CA SER A 66 5.58 -1.66 9.41
C SER A 66 5.45 -0.81 8.14
N GLN A 67 6.45 -0.90 7.25
CA GLN A 67 6.41 -0.23 5.94
C GLN A 67 5.19 -0.69 5.13
N LEU A 68 4.94 -2.00 5.04
CA LEU A 68 3.84 -2.54 4.25
C LEU A 68 2.47 -2.13 4.80
N TYR A 69 2.30 -2.19 6.12
CA TYR A 69 1.06 -1.71 6.75
C TYR A 69 0.81 -0.22 6.53
N PHE A 70 1.87 0.58 6.64
CA PHE A 70 1.75 2.03 6.45
C PHE A 70 1.26 2.35 5.05
N GLU A 71 1.93 1.79 4.04
CA GLU A 71 1.56 1.98 2.63
C GLU A 71 0.16 1.46 2.33
N TYR A 72 -0.20 0.29 2.86
CA TYR A 72 -1.54 -0.27 2.69
C TYR A 72 -2.63 0.68 3.18
N VAL A 73 -2.48 1.26 4.38
CA VAL A 73 -3.49 2.15 4.95
C VAL A 73 -3.56 3.48 4.18
N VAL A 74 -2.43 3.98 3.71
CA VAL A 74 -2.40 5.17 2.84
C VAL A 74 -3.12 4.88 1.52
N ASP A 75 -2.81 3.76 0.86
CA ASP A 75 -3.43 3.37 -0.41
C ASP A 75 -4.95 3.15 -0.27
N TYR A 76 -5.40 2.52 0.81
CA TYR A 76 -6.83 2.42 1.13
C TYR A 76 -7.47 3.81 1.33
N GLY A 77 -6.79 4.73 2.01
CA GLY A 77 -7.26 6.10 2.16
C GLY A 77 -7.37 6.86 0.83
N VAL A 78 -6.45 6.59 -0.11
CA VAL A 78 -6.51 7.15 -1.48
C VAL A 78 -7.72 6.59 -2.22
N TRP A 79 -7.96 5.27 -2.14
CA TRP A 79 -9.12 4.63 -2.76
C TRP A 79 -10.44 5.27 -2.34
N ILE A 80 -10.67 5.38 -1.02
CA ILE A 80 -11.91 5.97 -0.49
C ILE A 80 -12.04 7.44 -0.89
N SER A 81 -10.94 8.20 -0.95
CA SER A 81 -10.96 9.58 -1.43
C SER A 81 -11.38 9.69 -2.90
N LEU A 82 -10.86 8.81 -3.77
CA LEU A 82 -11.21 8.82 -5.20
C LEU A 82 -12.66 8.40 -5.43
N LEU A 83 -13.17 7.41 -4.69
CA LEU A 83 -14.60 7.07 -4.72
C LEU A 83 -15.46 8.24 -4.28
N GLY A 84 -15.10 8.89 -3.17
CA GLY A 84 -15.81 10.07 -2.68
C GLY A 84 -15.83 11.22 -3.70
N ALA A 85 -14.71 11.47 -4.39
CA ALA A 85 -14.62 12.48 -5.45
C ALA A 85 -15.54 12.17 -6.65
N GLY A 86 -15.72 10.88 -6.96
CA GLY A 86 -16.63 10.41 -8.00
C GLY A 86 -18.08 10.20 -7.57
N ASN A 87 -18.45 10.50 -6.32
CA ASN A 87 -19.74 10.15 -5.70
C ASN A 87 -20.09 8.66 -5.82
N LEU A 88 -19.07 7.79 -5.76
CA LEU A 88 -19.21 6.35 -5.85
C LEU A 88 -19.26 5.70 -4.46
N SER A 89 -20.06 4.64 -4.34
CA SER A 89 -20.20 3.87 -3.09
C SER A 89 -19.08 2.83 -2.96
N GLU A 90 -18.52 2.66 -1.75
CA GLU A 90 -17.63 1.54 -1.44
C GLU A 90 -18.35 0.17 -1.56
N THR A 91 -19.69 0.15 -1.51
CA THR A 91 -20.45 -1.10 -1.69
C THR A 91 -20.36 -1.60 -3.14
N ASP A 92 -20.42 -0.67 -4.10
CA ASP A 92 -20.38 -0.99 -5.53
C ASP A 92 -18.94 -1.05 -6.06
N HIS A 93 -18.03 -0.34 -5.38
CA HIS A 93 -16.60 -0.27 -5.69
C HIS A 93 -15.76 -0.69 -4.47
N PRO A 94 -15.89 -1.94 -4.00
CA PRO A 94 -15.23 -2.38 -2.79
C PRO A 94 -13.71 -2.34 -2.95
N TRP A 95 -13.03 -2.05 -1.85
CA TRP A 95 -11.59 -2.24 -1.79
C TRP A 95 -11.25 -3.67 -2.21
N PRO A 96 -10.37 -3.88 -3.20
CA PRO A 96 -10.17 -5.18 -3.83
C PRO A 96 -9.46 -6.22 -2.94
N HIS A 97 -9.25 -5.94 -1.65
CA HIS A 97 -8.59 -6.86 -0.73
C HIS A 97 -9.53 -7.36 0.36
N PRO A 98 -9.56 -8.68 0.61
CA PRO A 98 -10.22 -9.19 1.78
C PRO A 98 -9.53 -8.63 3.04
N ALA A 99 -10.30 -8.44 4.11
CA ALA A 99 -9.76 -7.89 5.36
C ALA A 99 -8.57 -8.68 5.92
N SER A 100 -8.48 -9.99 5.60
CA SER A 100 -7.37 -10.88 5.98
C SER A 100 -6.05 -10.59 5.26
N ALA A 101 -6.06 -9.89 4.13
CA ALA A 101 -4.86 -9.52 3.39
C ALA A 101 -4.18 -8.24 3.91
N LYS A 102 -4.78 -7.59 4.91
CA LYS A 102 -4.21 -6.40 5.56
C LYS A 102 -2.91 -6.77 6.28
N PRO A 103 -1.77 -6.15 5.96
CA PRO A 103 -0.50 -6.41 6.64
C PRO A 103 -0.60 -6.13 8.15
N ASP A 104 0.18 -6.82 8.97
CA ASP A 104 0.25 -6.51 10.39
C ASP A 104 1.04 -5.20 10.62
N ARG A 105 0.52 -4.35 11.48
CA ARG A 105 1.14 -3.08 11.88
C ARG A 105 2.53 -3.26 12.50
N LYS A 106 2.76 -4.37 13.22
CA LYS A 106 3.98 -4.70 13.97
C LYS A 106 4.85 -5.75 13.26
N ASP A 107 4.45 -6.22 12.08
CA ASP A 107 5.31 -7.08 11.27
C ASP A 107 6.35 -6.24 10.51
N PHE A 108 7.57 -6.20 11.05
CA PHE A 108 8.68 -5.45 10.50
C PHE A 108 9.56 -6.27 9.54
N SER A 109 9.11 -7.44 9.07
CA SER A 109 9.83 -8.25 8.09
C SER A 109 10.17 -7.46 6.80
N GLY A 110 9.24 -6.61 6.36
CA GLY A 110 9.44 -5.64 5.26
C GLY A 110 10.07 -4.30 5.68
N GLY A 111 10.57 -4.20 6.92
CA GLY A 111 11.16 -2.99 7.48
C GLY A 111 10.15 -2.04 8.14
N ILE A 112 10.72 -0.97 8.74
CA ILE A 112 9.96 0.12 9.36
C ILE A 112 9.63 1.16 8.30
N SER A 113 8.44 1.77 8.39
CA SER A 113 8.02 2.85 7.50
C SER A 113 9.03 3.99 7.48
N ARG A 114 9.64 4.23 6.30
CA ARG A 114 10.56 5.36 6.10
C ARG A 114 9.80 6.68 6.20
N SER A 115 8.64 6.78 5.55
CA SER A 115 7.78 7.96 5.57
C SER A 115 7.43 8.40 7.00
N TYR A 116 7.00 7.46 7.86
CA TYR A 116 6.67 7.80 9.24
C TYR A 116 7.91 8.15 10.07
N ARG A 117 9.02 7.41 9.89
CA ARG A 117 10.28 7.70 10.58
C ARG A 117 10.78 9.10 10.24
N ASP A 118 10.81 9.45 8.96
CA ASP A 118 11.32 10.73 8.48
C ASP A 118 10.37 11.87 8.89
N TRP A 119 9.06 11.62 8.92
CA TRP A 119 8.07 12.56 9.46
C TRP A 119 8.28 12.82 10.96
N LEU A 120 8.58 11.79 11.77
CA LEU A 120 8.90 11.95 13.19
C LEU A 120 10.17 12.78 13.41
N LEU A 121 11.18 12.61 12.56
CA LEU A 121 12.42 13.42 12.63
C LEU A 121 12.13 14.90 12.38
N ARG A 122 11.25 15.23 11.42
CA ARG A 122 10.87 16.62 11.12
C ARG A 122 9.96 17.25 12.18
N ASN A 123 9.06 16.47 12.78
CA ASN A 123 8.02 16.98 13.70
C ASN A 123 8.37 16.87 15.19
N GLY A 124 9.61 16.49 15.48
CA GLY A 124 10.15 16.34 16.82
C GLY A 124 9.73 15.03 17.51
N PRO A 125 10.47 14.63 18.57
CA PRO A 125 10.22 13.41 19.29
C PRO A 125 8.81 13.37 19.89
N LEU A 126 8.28 12.16 20.09
CA LEU A 126 7.04 11.97 20.84
C LEU A 126 7.17 12.61 22.23
N PRO A 127 6.12 13.28 22.73
CA PRO A 127 6.11 13.76 24.10
C PRO A 127 6.40 12.58 25.03
N LYS A 128 7.49 12.68 25.81
CA LYS A 128 7.76 11.71 26.87
C LYS A 128 6.55 11.75 27.80
N SER A 129 5.91 10.60 28.04
CA SER A 129 4.95 10.50 29.14
C SER A 129 5.69 10.95 30.39
N LYS A 130 5.14 11.96 31.07
CA LYS A 130 5.68 12.55 32.30
C LYS A 130 5.63 11.48 33.40
N GLY A 131 6.62 10.59 33.39
CA GLY A 131 7.04 9.78 34.51
C GLY A 131 8.17 10.52 35.22
N GLU A 132 8.06 10.60 36.52
CA GLU A 132 8.80 11.42 37.47
C GLU A 132 10.32 11.50 37.34
N SER A 133 10.78 12.68 37.81
CA SER A 133 12.03 12.96 38.56
C SER A 133 13.34 13.21 37.81
N SER A 134 13.61 14.52 37.68
CA SER A 134 14.79 15.22 38.25
C SER A 134 16.18 14.59 38.15
N LYS A 135 16.99 15.10 37.21
CA LYS A 135 18.18 15.97 37.43
C LYS A 135 19.16 15.83 36.26
N ALA A 136 19.44 16.94 35.60
CA ALA A 136 20.69 17.17 34.88
C ALA A 136 21.83 17.46 35.89
N PRO A 137 23.10 17.33 35.51
CA PRO A 137 23.83 18.41 34.82
C PRO A 137 24.66 17.89 33.61
N LYS A 138 24.78 18.58 32.48
CA LYS A 138 25.57 19.78 32.09
C LYS A 138 27.07 19.53 31.87
N SER A 139 27.50 19.89 30.64
CA SER A 139 28.86 20.17 30.12
C SER A 139 29.78 18.96 29.92
N GLU A 140 30.69 18.89 28.94
CA GLU A 140 31.41 19.93 28.19
C GLU A 140 31.98 19.37 26.87
N ALA A 141 32.28 20.27 25.94
CA ALA A 141 32.80 19.99 24.60
C ALA A 141 34.32 19.72 24.60
N SER A 142 34.79 18.92 23.64
CA SER A 142 36.07 19.23 22.96
C SER A 142 36.18 18.51 21.62
N ALA A 143 36.56 19.29 20.61
CA ALA A 143 36.86 18.90 19.25
C ALA A 143 38.25 18.25 19.15
N LYS A 144 38.48 17.40 18.13
CA LYS A 144 39.58 17.62 17.16
C LYS A 144 39.49 16.68 15.94
N ASP A 145 39.86 17.28 14.82
CA ASP A 145 40.00 16.79 13.44
C ASP A 145 40.72 15.44 13.24
N THR A 146 40.52 14.79 12.09
CA THR A 146 41.48 14.82 10.95
C THR A 146 41.12 13.83 9.81
N ALA A 147 40.99 14.38 8.60
CA ALA A 147 41.28 13.89 7.24
C ALA A 147 40.85 12.49 6.71
N THR A 148 40.10 12.54 5.60
CA THR A 148 40.06 11.59 4.45
C THR A 148 41.17 12.02 3.46
N PRO A 149 41.89 11.13 2.72
CA PRO A 149 41.38 10.64 1.43
C PRO A 149 41.86 9.25 0.97
N GLY A 150 41.00 8.55 0.22
CA GLY A 150 41.43 7.84 -0.99
C GLY A 150 40.84 6.45 -1.25
N PRO A 151 40.64 6.07 -2.53
CA PRO A 151 39.59 5.13 -2.97
C PRO A 151 40.11 3.73 -3.31
N GLN A 152 39.26 2.69 -3.22
CA GLN A 152 39.55 1.41 -3.89
C GLN A 152 38.27 0.63 -4.29
N SER A 153 38.02 0.69 -5.60
CA SER A 153 37.67 -0.39 -6.54
C SER A 153 36.67 -1.48 -6.16
N GLN A 154 35.65 -1.59 -7.02
CA GLN A 154 34.75 -2.73 -7.23
C GLN A 154 35.51 -4.03 -7.58
N PRO A 155 34.84 -5.19 -7.49
CA PRO A 155 34.32 -5.76 -8.74
C PRO A 155 32.86 -6.21 -8.69
N ALA A 156 32.25 -6.14 -9.86
CA ALA A 156 30.97 -6.72 -10.23
C ALA A 156 30.97 -8.25 -10.14
N VAL A 157 29.86 -8.83 -9.69
CA VAL A 157 29.52 -10.23 -9.98
C VAL A 157 28.12 -10.26 -10.59
N VAL A 158 28.12 -10.67 -11.85
CA VAL A 158 26.97 -11.05 -12.67
C VAL A 158 26.57 -12.47 -12.26
N ALA A 159 25.28 -12.70 -12.00
CA ALA A 159 24.62 -14.01 -12.13
C ALA A 159 23.10 -13.75 -12.18
N GLU A 160 22.50 -13.73 -13.37
CA GLU A 160 21.97 -14.89 -14.11
C GLU A 160 20.48 -15.11 -13.80
N THR A 161 19.69 -14.65 -14.78
CA THR A 161 18.25 -14.70 -14.87
C THR A 161 17.80 -16.15 -15.07
N SER A 162 17.18 -16.77 -14.06
CA SER A 162 16.51 -18.06 -14.23
C SER A 162 15.01 -17.84 -14.44
N GLN A 163 14.61 -17.61 -15.69
CA GLN A 163 13.21 -17.64 -16.11
C GLN A 163 12.74 -19.10 -16.16
N LYS A 164 11.98 -19.51 -15.15
CA LYS A 164 11.22 -20.76 -15.18
C LYS A 164 9.87 -20.49 -15.87
N THR A 165 9.81 -20.84 -17.15
CA THR A 165 8.58 -20.83 -17.95
C THR A 165 7.54 -21.76 -17.33
N ARG A 166 6.40 -21.22 -16.89
CA ARG A 166 5.23 -22.00 -16.45
C ARG A 166 4.20 -21.98 -17.59
N ALA A 167 3.77 -23.17 -17.99
CA ALA A 167 2.78 -23.39 -19.06
C ALA A 167 1.45 -22.65 -18.80
N PRO A 168 0.69 -22.30 -19.86
CA PRO A 168 -0.56 -21.54 -19.73
C PRO A 168 -1.66 -22.43 -19.13
N THR A 169 -1.98 -22.22 -17.86
CA THR A 169 -3.26 -22.63 -17.28
C THR A 169 -4.36 -21.85 -18.02
N LYS A 170 -5.35 -22.57 -18.56
CA LYS A 170 -6.55 -21.97 -19.15
C LYS A 170 -7.28 -21.18 -18.06
N GLU A 171 -6.99 -19.89 -17.95
CA GLU A 171 -7.65 -18.98 -17.03
C GLU A 171 -9.12 -18.86 -17.46
N THR A 172 -10.01 -19.33 -16.60
CA THR A 172 -11.45 -19.09 -16.76
C THR A 172 -11.67 -17.62 -16.41
N VAL A 173 -11.65 -16.76 -17.43
CA VAL A 173 -11.97 -15.33 -17.31
C VAL A 173 -13.39 -15.21 -16.78
N THR A 174 -13.54 -14.91 -15.49
CA THR A 174 -14.84 -14.65 -14.89
C THR A 174 -15.16 -13.18 -15.15
N ARG A 175 -16.08 -12.93 -16.10
CA ARG A 175 -16.58 -11.58 -16.39
C ARG A 175 -17.29 -11.01 -15.16
N TYR A 176 -16.92 -9.78 -14.77
CA TYR A 176 -17.63 -9.03 -13.75
C TYR A 176 -18.83 -8.33 -14.38
N ASP A 177 -20.02 -8.59 -13.87
CA ASP A 177 -21.25 -7.88 -14.23
C ASP A 177 -21.57 -6.82 -13.17
N PRO A 178 -21.48 -5.51 -13.48
CA PRO A 178 -21.75 -4.44 -12.51
C PRO A 178 -23.20 -4.44 -12.02
N SER A 179 -24.12 -5.17 -12.68
CA SER A 179 -25.51 -5.32 -12.26
C SER A 179 -25.70 -6.32 -11.12
N ILE A 180 -24.63 -7.04 -10.72
CA ILE A 180 -24.69 -8.10 -9.71
C ILE A 180 -23.71 -7.78 -8.58
N PRO A 181 -24.12 -7.77 -7.30
CA PRO A 181 -23.19 -7.55 -6.20
C PRO A 181 -22.01 -8.53 -6.23
N PHE A 182 -20.78 -8.02 -6.06
CA PHE A 182 -19.54 -8.80 -6.15
C PHE A 182 -19.55 -10.04 -5.24
N ALA A 183 -20.13 -9.93 -4.04
CA ALA A 183 -20.25 -11.06 -3.12
C ALA A 183 -21.04 -12.25 -3.71
N LEU A 184 -22.02 -11.97 -4.58
CA LEU A 184 -22.80 -13.01 -5.27
C LEU A 184 -22.00 -13.63 -6.42
N GLN A 185 -21.23 -12.82 -7.14
CA GLN A 185 -20.38 -13.28 -8.24
C GLN A 185 -19.20 -14.11 -7.73
N ALA A 186 -18.55 -13.69 -6.65
CA ALA A 186 -17.48 -14.42 -5.98
C ALA A 186 -17.97 -15.79 -5.44
N LYS A 187 -19.18 -15.85 -4.89
CA LYS A 187 -19.80 -17.13 -4.49
C LYS A 187 -20.04 -18.06 -5.67
N ARG A 188 -20.51 -17.54 -6.81
CA ARG A 188 -20.72 -18.32 -8.04
C ARG A 188 -19.38 -18.85 -8.61
N ALA A 189 -18.33 -18.02 -8.61
CA ALA A 189 -17.01 -18.43 -9.06
C ALA A 189 -16.38 -19.50 -8.15
N ALA A 190 -16.54 -19.37 -6.82
CA ALA A 190 -16.07 -20.36 -5.86
C ALA A 190 -16.80 -21.70 -6.01
N ALA A 191 -18.13 -21.68 -6.21
CA ALA A 191 -18.92 -22.89 -6.44
C ALA A 191 -18.55 -23.60 -7.76
N ALA A 192 -18.31 -22.84 -8.83
CA ALA A 192 -17.87 -23.39 -10.12
C ALA A 192 -16.49 -24.07 -10.05
N ASN A 193 -15.58 -23.55 -9.21
CA ASN A 193 -14.28 -24.18 -8.98
C ASN A 193 -14.38 -25.41 -8.07
N ALA A 194 -15.24 -25.39 -7.06
CA ALA A 194 -15.46 -26.53 -6.17
C ALA A 194 -16.03 -27.75 -6.92
N ALA A 195 -17.02 -27.53 -7.80
CA ALA A 195 -17.64 -28.60 -8.61
C ALA A 195 -16.65 -29.27 -9.59
N ARG A 196 -15.60 -28.56 -10.02
CA ARG A 196 -14.55 -29.09 -10.91
C ARG A 196 -13.48 -29.90 -10.17
N GLN A 197 -13.31 -29.70 -8.87
CA GLN A 197 -12.36 -30.47 -8.05
C GLN A 197 -12.96 -31.78 -7.52
N SER A 198 -14.27 -31.94 -7.65
CA SER A 198 -15.01 -33.15 -7.26
C SER A 198 -15.37 -34.06 -8.45
N SER A 199 -14.86 -33.78 -9.66
CA SER A 199 -15.01 -34.62 -10.86
C SER A 199 -13.70 -35.31 -11.23
#